data_AF-A0A2J7RHJ4-F1
#
_entry.id   AF-A0A2J7RHJ4-F1
#
_cell.length_a   1.000
_cell.length_b   1.000
_cell.length_c   1.000
_cell.angle_alpha   90.00
_cell.angle_beta   90.00
_cell.angle_gamma   90.00
#
_symmetry.space_group_name_H-M   'P 1'
#
loop_
_entity.id
_entity.type
_entity.pdbx_description
1 polymer ?
#
loop_
_entity_poly.entity_id
_entity_poly.type
_entity_poly.pdbx_seq_one_letter_code
_entity_poly.pdbx_strand_id
1 'polypeptide(L)'
;MIGRGIYLRHAVQLLLELSLVLHPTHTPTPSFLKDMEQLLVHLLFHARYEVVKIALSFLEALLDTGDYILEDEEDSTLPVDKSFYRHVKEWNRSHEGVLADSLRSSPAIGEILVRQMVPKEQSTFAECCWKTFCVLSHCPKALLRMETAAEGVLRGLLQRCQKECEGIDWAVLRCAGALVKIMQQENVPLTAEVTSEVCCTLVEFSSTDKSSTCRLTVANILLDNTSWLQGTMTFLSALDVCTLWTVVMTLLDDECSHVRELISSLAMHFGCTKFPVMPQRAKDLLVEYFVHVMINLDALMCVVCLVAWCLMSPGNDCDSGLLEDRVFDKGEMNEFAETVTVTEVACGQLKNLLCREDRTQLLETHLPGKVKDWLLHMCRTDMSTMSDCGESHTLAEFIKEADRRAVFSTGDSHFLCVNPRTEILTVFKTKKLMEAVHGSLGSK
;
A
#
# COMPACT_ATOMS: atom_id res chain seq x y z
N MET A 1 -34.59 8.75 -26.30
CA MET A 1 -34.21 8.78 -24.86
C MET A 1 -32.77 9.24 -24.64
N ILE A 2 -31.81 8.75 -25.44
CA ILE A 2 -30.38 9.13 -25.38
C ILE A 2 -30.16 10.66 -25.39
N GLY A 3 -30.82 11.41 -26.29
CA GLY A 3 -30.68 12.87 -26.34
C GLY A 3 -31.17 13.63 -25.09
N ARG A 4 -32.09 13.06 -24.30
CA ARG A 4 -32.55 13.69 -23.03
C ARG A 4 -31.51 13.53 -21.92
N GLY A 5 -30.82 12.39 -21.86
CA GLY A 5 -29.73 12.15 -20.91
C GLY A 5 -28.55 13.08 -21.20
N ILE A 6 -28.16 13.22 -22.47
CA ILE A 6 -27.09 14.12 -22.91
C ILE A 6 -27.42 15.58 -22.56
N TYR A 7 -28.64 16.05 -22.84
CA TYR A 7 -29.03 17.42 -22.52
C TYR A 7 -29.00 17.69 -21.02
N LEU A 8 -29.60 16.79 -20.22
CA LEU A 8 -29.65 16.94 -18.77
C LEU A 8 -28.24 16.95 -18.16
N ARG A 9 -27.37 16.09 -18.68
CA ARG A 9 -25.95 16.03 -18.33
C ARG A 9 -25.26 17.39 -18.54
N HIS A 10 -25.31 17.94 -19.76
CA HIS A 10 -24.69 19.24 -20.06
C HIS A 10 -25.32 20.39 -19.25
N ALA A 11 -26.63 20.36 -19.01
CA ALA A 11 -27.32 21.37 -18.22
C ALA A 11 -26.83 21.39 -16.76
N VAL A 12 -26.63 20.22 -16.14
CA VAL A 12 -26.11 20.13 -14.76
C VAL A 12 -24.64 20.53 -14.70
N GLN A 13 -23.83 20.14 -15.68
CA GLN A 13 -22.43 20.56 -15.77
C GLN A 13 -22.34 22.09 -15.85
N LEU A 14 -23.10 22.70 -16.77
CA LEU A 14 -23.16 24.15 -16.94
C LEU A 14 -23.69 24.85 -15.68
N LEU A 15 -24.69 24.27 -15.01
CA LEU A 15 -25.21 24.82 -13.74
C LEU A 15 -24.12 24.88 -12.67
N LEU A 16 -23.30 23.83 -12.53
CA LEU A 16 -22.20 23.80 -11.57
C LEU A 16 -21.08 24.76 -11.95
N GLU A 17 -20.69 24.80 -13.23
CA GLU A 17 -19.69 25.76 -13.74
C GLU A 17 -20.13 27.21 -13.52
N LEU A 18 -21.36 27.55 -13.92
CA LEU A 18 -21.91 28.90 -13.71
C LEU A 18 -22.01 29.25 -12.24
N SER A 19 -22.37 28.30 -11.37
CA SER A 19 -22.41 28.55 -9.93
C SER A 19 -21.04 28.94 -9.38
N LEU A 20 -19.96 28.33 -9.87
CA LEU A 20 -18.59 28.71 -9.50
C LEU A 20 -18.18 30.08 -10.08
N VAL A 21 -18.46 30.33 -11.36
CA VAL A 21 -18.07 31.58 -12.06
C VAL A 21 -18.81 32.81 -11.51
N LEU A 22 -20.06 32.64 -11.09
CA LEU A 22 -20.89 33.72 -10.56
C LEU A 22 -20.48 34.17 -9.15
N HIS A 23 -19.43 33.58 -8.56
CA HIS A 23 -18.85 34.04 -7.31
C HIS A 23 -17.56 34.85 -7.58
N PRO A 24 -17.65 36.20 -7.67
CA PRO A 24 -16.52 37.04 -8.09
C PRO A 24 -15.55 37.39 -6.95
N THR A 25 -15.81 36.98 -5.72
CA THR A 25 -15.01 37.38 -4.56
C THR A 25 -13.93 36.36 -4.26
N HIS A 26 -12.73 36.84 -3.91
CA HIS A 26 -11.59 36.00 -3.54
C HIS A 26 -11.86 35.00 -2.40
N THR A 27 -12.89 35.23 -1.58
CA THR A 27 -13.26 34.34 -0.47
C THR A 27 -14.73 33.94 -0.58
N PRO A 28 -15.05 32.64 -0.70
CA PRO A 28 -16.42 32.15 -0.73
C PRO A 28 -17.24 32.62 0.47
N THR A 29 -18.43 33.19 0.23
CA THR A 29 -19.31 33.69 1.31
C THR A 29 -20.04 32.52 1.98
N PRO A 30 -20.40 32.61 3.28
CA PRO A 30 -21.15 31.55 3.95
C PRO A 30 -22.49 31.20 3.29
N SER A 31 -23.16 32.19 2.69
CA SER A 31 -24.40 31.95 1.94
C SER A 31 -24.15 31.11 0.69
N PHE A 32 -23.10 31.44 -0.07
CA PHE A 32 -22.71 30.68 -1.26
C PHE A 32 -22.34 29.23 -0.92
N LEU A 33 -21.56 29.02 0.15
CA LEU A 33 -21.19 27.67 0.60
C LEU A 33 -22.44 26.82 0.91
N LYS A 34 -23.42 27.42 1.60
CA LYS A 34 -24.69 26.77 1.92
C LYS A 34 -25.54 26.49 0.67
N ASP A 35 -25.59 27.43 -0.27
CA ASP A 35 -26.34 27.28 -1.51
C ASP A 35 -25.73 26.15 -2.38
N MET A 36 -24.40 26.08 -2.44
CA MET A 36 -23.68 25.00 -3.14
C MET A 36 -23.91 23.64 -2.48
N GLU A 37 -23.84 23.56 -1.15
CA GLU A 37 -24.17 22.34 -0.42
C GLU A 37 -25.61 21.88 -0.72
N GLN A 38 -26.58 22.79 -0.67
CA GLN A 38 -27.97 22.49 -0.98
C GLN A 38 -28.14 22.03 -2.43
N LEU A 39 -27.51 22.70 -3.39
CA LEU A 39 -27.53 22.29 -4.79
C LEU A 39 -27.02 20.86 -4.95
N LEU A 40 -25.86 20.54 -4.37
CA LEU A 40 -25.26 19.22 -4.45
C LEU A 40 -26.13 18.14 -3.79
N VAL A 41 -26.74 18.43 -2.64
CA VAL A 41 -27.72 17.55 -2.00
C VAL A 41 -28.87 17.22 -2.96
N HIS A 42 -29.43 18.22 -3.63
CA HIS A 42 -30.52 18.00 -4.61
C HIS A 42 -30.05 17.17 -5.82
N LEU A 43 -28.85 17.42 -6.32
CA LEU A 43 -28.30 16.69 -7.46
C LEU A 43 -27.97 15.24 -7.11
N LEU A 44 -27.45 14.97 -5.91
CA LEU A 44 -27.15 13.60 -5.44
C LEU A 44 -28.41 12.78 -5.14
N PHE A 45 -29.52 13.43 -4.75
CA PHE A 45 -30.82 12.76 -4.59
C PHE A 45 -31.60 12.59 -5.90
N HIS A 46 -31.06 13.06 -7.02
CA HIS A 46 -31.79 13.09 -8.28
C HIS A 46 -32.06 11.66 -8.81
N ALA A 47 -33.25 11.43 -9.37
CA ALA A 47 -33.66 10.11 -9.85
C ALA A 47 -32.94 9.65 -11.15
N ARG A 48 -32.17 10.54 -11.79
CA ARG A 48 -31.42 10.26 -13.03
C ARG A 48 -29.94 10.12 -12.71
N TYR A 49 -29.35 9.00 -13.13
CA TYR A 49 -27.95 8.70 -12.85
C TYR A 49 -26.98 9.66 -13.54
N GLU A 50 -27.31 10.20 -14.71
CA GLU A 50 -26.45 11.16 -15.41
C GLU A 50 -26.23 12.43 -14.56
N VAL A 51 -27.22 12.80 -13.75
CA VAL A 51 -27.16 13.93 -12.82
C VAL A 51 -26.30 13.59 -11.62
N VAL A 52 -26.54 12.44 -10.99
CA VAL A 52 -25.77 11.96 -9.84
C VAL A 52 -24.30 11.78 -10.22
N LYS A 53 -24.02 11.20 -11.38
CA LYS A 53 -22.67 11.00 -11.92
C LYS A 53 -21.91 12.32 -12.06
N ILE A 54 -22.56 13.38 -12.58
CA ILE A 54 -21.91 14.70 -12.66
C ILE A 54 -21.68 15.29 -11.28
N ALA A 55 -22.65 15.20 -10.38
CA ALA A 55 -22.49 15.71 -9.02
C ALA A 55 -21.33 15.02 -8.29
N LEU A 56 -21.21 13.70 -8.43
CA LEU A 56 -20.08 12.93 -7.91
C LEU A 56 -18.76 13.32 -8.58
N SER A 57 -18.75 13.51 -9.90
CA SER A 57 -17.54 13.94 -10.64
C SER A 57 -17.09 15.35 -10.26
N PHE A 58 -18.04 16.26 -10.00
CA PHE A 58 -17.76 17.58 -9.45
C PHE A 58 -17.16 17.49 -8.04
N LEU A 59 -17.76 16.70 -7.16
CA LEU A 59 -17.26 16.49 -5.80
C LEU A 59 -15.86 15.88 -5.81
N GLU A 60 -15.63 14.86 -6.63
CA GLU A 60 -14.33 14.25 -6.83
C GLU A 60 -13.30 15.29 -7.30
N ALA A 61 -13.60 16.05 -8.37
CA ALA A 61 -12.72 17.09 -8.88
C ALA A 61 -12.39 18.17 -7.84
N LEU A 62 -13.37 18.54 -7.02
CA LEU A 62 -13.25 19.60 -6.03
C LEU A 62 -12.48 19.12 -4.79
N LEU A 63 -12.72 17.89 -4.33
CA LEU A 63 -12.15 17.35 -3.10
C LEU A 63 -10.76 16.74 -3.32
N ASP A 64 -10.47 16.29 -4.54
CA ASP A 64 -9.17 15.79 -4.93
C ASP A 64 -8.17 16.93 -5.12
N THR A 65 -7.25 17.03 -4.15
CA THR A 65 -6.17 18.01 -4.15
C THR A 65 -4.92 17.50 -4.88
N GLY A 66 -4.90 16.22 -5.27
CA GLY A 66 -3.80 15.61 -5.99
C GLY A 66 -3.76 15.97 -7.47
N ASP A 67 -2.56 15.89 -8.05
CA ASP A 67 -2.34 15.94 -9.50
C ASP A 67 -2.48 14.55 -10.17
N TYR A 68 -2.95 13.54 -9.43
CA TYR A 68 -3.20 12.20 -9.96
C TYR A 68 -4.39 12.23 -10.92
N ILE A 69 -4.09 12.31 -12.21
CA ILE A 69 -4.99 11.88 -13.25
C ILE A 69 -4.76 10.38 -13.34
N LEU A 70 -5.70 9.58 -12.83
CA LEU A 70 -5.73 8.15 -13.16
C LEU A 70 -5.79 8.05 -14.69
N GLU A 71 -4.77 7.43 -15.29
CA GLU A 71 -4.66 7.21 -16.75
C GLU A 71 -5.65 6.18 -17.27
N ASP A 72 -6.46 5.59 -16.40
CA ASP A 72 -7.63 4.82 -16.80
C ASP A 72 -8.70 5.79 -17.35
N GLU A 73 -8.51 6.21 -18.61
CA GLU A 73 -9.59 6.72 -19.44
C GLU A 73 -10.67 5.64 -19.53
N GLU A 74 -11.61 5.65 -18.59
CA GLU A 74 -12.78 4.80 -18.65
C GLU A 74 -13.47 5.01 -20.01
N ASP A 75 -13.75 3.89 -20.67
CA ASP A 75 -14.58 3.73 -21.87
C ASP A 75 -16.06 3.99 -21.52
N SER A 76 -16.33 5.10 -20.81
CA SER A 76 -17.67 5.50 -20.42
C SER A 76 -18.38 6.01 -21.67
N THR A 77 -19.60 5.53 -21.89
CA THR A 77 -20.46 5.98 -23.01
C THR A 77 -20.74 7.49 -22.99
N LEU A 78 -20.48 8.16 -21.87
CA LEU A 78 -20.67 9.59 -21.63
C LEU A 78 -19.58 10.12 -20.66
N PRO A 79 -18.36 10.41 -21.14
CA PRO A 79 -17.26 10.89 -20.31
C PRO A 79 -17.44 12.36 -19.96
N VAL A 80 -17.28 12.73 -18.68
CA VAL A 80 -17.27 14.12 -18.21
C VAL A 80 -16.11 14.86 -18.88
N ASP A 81 -16.34 16.10 -19.33
CA ASP A 81 -15.32 16.85 -20.07
C ASP A 81 -14.09 17.10 -19.17
N LYS A 82 -12.88 16.82 -19.67
CA LYS A 82 -11.63 17.13 -18.95
C LYS A 82 -11.50 18.62 -18.64
N SER A 83 -12.10 19.48 -19.46
CA SER A 83 -12.14 20.93 -19.24
C SER A 83 -12.90 21.29 -17.95
N PHE A 84 -13.97 20.55 -17.63
CA PHE A 84 -14.77 20.72 -16.41
C PHE A 84 -13.93 20.41 -15.17
N TYR A 85 -13.25 19.26 -15.15
CA TYR A 85 -12.37 18.88 -14.04
C TYR A 85 -11.28 19.94 -13.79
N ARG A 86 -10.64 20.41 -14.86
CA ARG A 86 -9.60 21.44 -14.78
C ARG A 86 -10.17 22.74 -14.20
N HIS A 87 -11.34 23.16 -14.66
CA HIS A 87 -11.99 24.39 -14.19
C HIS A 87 -12.35 24.31 -12.71
N VAL A 88 -12.92 23.18 -12.25
CA VAL A 88 -13.26 22.97 -10.84
C VAL A 88 -12.00 22.97 -9.97
N LYS A 89 -10.94 22.25 -10.38
CA LYS A 89 -9.65 22.23 -9.66
C LYS A 89 -9.00 23.62 -9.59
N GLU A 90 -9.00 24.36 -10.69
CA GLU A 90 -8.45 25.72 -10.77
C GLU A 90 -9.21 26.68 -9.87
N TRP A 91 -10.56 26.64 -9.92
CA TRP A 91 -11.39 27.44 -9.03
C TRP A 91 -11.15 27.09 -7.56
N ASN A 92 -11.04 25.80 -7.22
CA ASN A 92 -10.78 25.39 -5.84
C ASN A 92 -9.42 25.91 -5.33
N ARG A 93 -8.39 25.83 -6.19
CA ARG A 93 -7.04 26.36 -5.89
C ARG A 93 -7.05 27.88 -5.71
N SER A 94 -7.77 28.62 -6.56
CA SER A 94 -7.84 30.08 -6.48
C SER A 94 -8.61 30.59 -5.25
N HIS A 95 -9.41 29.73 -4.61
CA HIS A 95 -10.20 30.04 -3.41
C HIS A 95 -9.74 29.21 -2.19
N GLU A 96 -8.46 28.80 -2.17
CA GLU A 96 -7.80 28.15 -1.02
C GLU A 96 -8.52 26.90 -0.48
N GLY A 97 -9.29 26.19 -1.32
CA GLY A 97 -9.97 24.96 -0.90
C GLY A 97 -11.21 25.17 -0.01
N VAL A 98 -11.67 26.40 0.22
CA VAL A 98 -12.73 26.70 1.22
C VAL A 98 -14.03 25.92 0.95
N LEU A 99 -14.45 25.81 -0.31
CA LEU A 99 -15.64 25.01 -0.66
C LEU A 99 -15.41 23.52 -0.44
N ALA A 100 -14.24 23.00 -0.84
CA ALA A 100 -13.87 21.61 -0.61
C ALA A 100 -13.91 21.25 0.89
N ASP A 101 -13.36 22.10 1.76
CA ASP A 101 -13.33 21.89 3.21
C ASP A 101 -14.74 21.94 3.83
N SER A 102 -15.58 22.86 3.37
CA SER A 102 -16.98 22.97 3.78
C SER A 102 -17.75 21.69 3.42
N LEU A 103 -17.62 21.21 2.18
CA LEU A 103 -18.34 20.02 1.71
C LEU A 103 -17.79 18.73 2.32
N ARG A 104 -16.47 18.65 2.57
CA ARG A 104 -15.84 17.53 3.29
C ARG A 104 -16.41 17.31 4.68
N SER A 105 -16.83 18.41 5.31
CA SER A 105 -17.38 18.43 6.67
C SER A 105 -18.91 18.34 6.70
N SER A 106 -19.59 18.44 5.55
CA SER A 106 -21.04 18.45 5.43
C SER A 106 -21.64 17.11 5.90
N PRO A 107 -22.47 17.11 6.97
CA PRO A 107 -23.20 15.91 7.38
C PRO A 107 -24.19 15.44 6.31
N ALA A 108 -24.85 16.38 5.62
CA ALA A 108 -25.89 16.07 4.64
C ALA A 108 -25.31 15.33 3.43
N ILE A 109 -24.19 15.81 2.88
CA ILE A 109 -23.51 15.14 1.76
C ILE A 109 -23.01 13.77 2.21
N GLY A 110 -22.36 13.70 3.39
CA GLY A 110 -21.87 12.44 3.94
C GLY A 110 -22.96 11.37 4.08
N GLU A 111 -24.11 11.72 4.64
CA GLU A 111 -25.25 10.82 4.83
C GLU A 111 -25.80 10.29 3.50
N ILE A 112 -25.86 11.13 2.47
CA ILE A 112 -26.32 10.74 1.13
C ILE A 112 -25.34 9.73 0.51
N LEU A 113 -24.05 10.05 0.55
CA LEU A 113 -23.00 9.18 0.00
C LEU A 113 -23.00 7.82 0.69
N VAL A 114 -23.09 7.78 2.02
CA VAL A 114 -23.19 6.53 2.79
C VAL A 114 -24.43 5.73 2.40
N ARG A 115 -25.59 6.36 2.24
CA ARG A 115 -26.82 5.69 1.79
C ARG A 115 -26.69 5.10 0.39
N GLN A 116 -25.91 5.72 -0.48
CA GLN A 116 -25.65 5.24 -1.84
C GLN A 116 -24.73 4.00 -1.87
N MET A 117 -23.95 3.73 -0.82
CA MET A 117 -23.11 2.53 -0.72
C MET A 117 -23.90 1.24 -0.45
N VAL A 118 -25.11 1.33 0.11
CA VAL A 118 -25.92 0.15 0.41
C VAL A 118 -26.63 -0.28 -0.87
N PRO A 119 -26.28 -1.44 -1.47
CA PRO A 119 -26.89 -1.86 -2.72
C PRO A 119 -28.40 -1.99 -2.51
N LYS A 120 -29.18 -1.22 -3.26
CA LYS A 120 -30.61 -1.54 -3.44
C LYS A 120 -30.66 -2.69 -4.45
N GLU A 121 -31.56 -3.64 -4.27
CA GLU A 121 -31.72 -4.89 -5.06
C GLU A 121 -31.94 -4.69 -6.58
N GLN A 122 -31.80 -3.47 -7.12
CA GLN A 122 -31.83 -3.14 -8.54
C GLN A 122 -30.51 -2.46 -8.94
N SER A 123 -29.62 -3.28 -9.52
CA SER A 123 -28.26 -2.98 -9.97
C SER A 123 -28.20 -2.15 -11.26
N THR A 124 -28.59 -0.88 -11.22
CA THR A 124 -28.48 0.00 -12.40
C THR A 124 -27.28 0.96 -12.40
N PHE A 125 -26.49 1.06 -11.33
CA PHE A 125 -25.50 2.16 -11.21
C PHE A 125 -24.12 1.76 -10.65
N ALA A 126 -23.50 0.70 -11.17
CA ALA A 126 -22.11 0.33 -10.80
C ALA A 126 -21.13 1.51 -10.92
N GLU A 127 -21.29 2.36 -11.95
CA GLU A 127 -20.46 3.56 -12.18
C GLU A 127 -20.63 4.63 -11.09
N CYS A 128 -21.84 4.83 -10.57
CA CYS A 128 -22.05 5.74 -9.44
C CYS A 128 -21.52 5.15 -8.14
N CYS A 129 -21.51 3.83 -8.01
CA CYS A 129 -21.00 3.14 -6.82
C CYS A 129 -19.51 3.45 -6.61
N TRP A 130 -18.66 3.21 -7.61
CA TRP A 130 -17.22 3.46 -7.48
C TRP A 130 -16.91 4.95 -7.25
N LYS A 131 -17.60 5.86 -7.96
CA LYS A 131 -17.46 7.31 -7.75
C LYS A 131 -17.88 7.73 -6.34
N THR A 132 -18.92 7.11 -5.80
CA THR A 132 -19.35 7.35 -4.42
C THR A 132 -18.24 6.97 -3.44
N PHE A 133 -17.57 5.83 -3.63
CA PHE A 133 -16.41 5.44 -2.82
C PHE A 133 -15.23 6.41 -2.97
N CYS A 134 -14.95 6.88 -4.19
CA CYS A 134 -13.90 7.88 -4.43
C CYS A 134 -14.18 9.17 -3.65
N VAL A 135 -15.39 9.72 -3.77
CA VAL A 135 -15.80 10.92 -3.02
C VAL A 135 -15.77 10.66 -1.51
N LEU A 136 -16.26 9.52 -1.04
CA LEU A 136 -16.25 9.16 0.38
C LEU A 136 -14.85 9.03 0.97
N SER A 137 -13.86 8.60 0.18
CA SER A 137 -12.47 8.57 0.62
C SER A 137 -11.94 9.95 1.00
N HIS A 138 -12.51 11.02 0.42
CA HIS A 138 -12.21 12.39 0.81
C HIS A 138 -13.06 12.87 2.00
N CYS A 139 -14.18 12.22 2.30
CA CYS A 139 -15.13 12.56 3.37
C CYS A 139 -15.23 11.45 4.46
N PRO A 140 -14.14 10.90 4.99
CA PRO A 140 -14.19 9.68 5.81
C PRO A 140 -14.91 9.89 7.16
N LYS A 141 -15.04 11.15 7.63
CA LYS A 141 -15.86 11.48 8.83
C LYS A 141 -17.34 11.11 8.67
N ALA A 142 -17.85 11.03 7.44
CA ALA A 142 -19.22 10.58 7.19
C ALA A 142 -19.42 9.12 7.63
N LEU A 143 -18.41 8.27 7.41
CA LEU A 143 -18.43 6.84 7.76
C LEU A 143 -18.37 6.63 9.27
N LEU A 144 -17.64 7.49 10.00
CA LEU A 144 -17.58 7.45 11.46
C LEU A 144 -18.93 7.74 12.14
N ARG A 145 -19.81 8.49 11.47
CA ARG A 145 -21.11 8.91 12.00
C ARG A 145 -22.23 7.90 11.77
N MET A 146 -21.93 6.78 11.13
CA MET A 146 -22.92 5.72 10.91
C MET A 146 -23.38 5.13 12.25
N GLU A 147 -24.64 4.69 12.31
CA GLU A 147 -25.20 4.06 13.51
C GLU A 147 -24.46 2.77 13.89
N THR A 148 -23.86 2.09 12.90
CA THR A 148 -22.94 0.98 13.11
C THR A 148 -21.59 1.49 13.58
N ALA A 149 -20.99 0.82 14.58
CA ALA A 149 -19.65 1.14 15.04
C ALA A 149 -18.65 1.23 13.86
N ALA A 150 -17.76 2.23 13.90
CA ALA A 150 -16.81 2.52 12.82
C ALA A 150 -15.98 1.29 12.39
N GLU A 151 -15.60 0.42 13.34
CA GLU A 151 -14.92 -0.84 13.06
C GLU A 151 -15.78 -1.80 12.21
N GLY A 152 -17.10 -1.84 12.45
CA GLY A 152 -18.03 -2.64 11.64
C GLY A 152 -18.16 -2.12 10.21
N VAL A 153 -18.10 -0.79 10.02
CA VAL A 153 -18.05 -0.17 8.68
C VAL A 153 -16.76 -0.58 7.97
N LEU A 154 -15.62 -0.50 8.66
CA LEU A 154 -14.32 -0.88 8.11
C LEU A 154 -14.30 -2.36 7.70
N ARG A 155 -14.74 -3.29 8.55
CA ARG A 155 -14.87 -4.72 8.18
C ARG A 155 -15.76 -4.90 6.96
N GLY A 156 -16.87 -4.17 6.88
CA GLY A 156 -17.76 -4.19 5.71
C GLY A 156 -17.09 -3.73 4.42
N LEU A 157 -16.20 -2.74 4.49
CA LEU A 157 -15.38 -2.28 3.35
C LEU A 157 -14.34 -3.34 2.95
N LEU A 158 -13.58 -3.87 3.92
CA LEU A 158 -12.55 -4.88 3.65
C LEU A 158 -13.15 -6.15 3.02
N GLN A 159 -14.30 -6.61 3.52
CA GLN A 159 -15.03 -7.74 2.94
C GLN A 159 -15.54 -7.45 1.52
N ARG A 160 -15.83 -6.20 1.18
CA ARG A 160 -16.22 -5.82 -0.19
C ARG A 160 -15.02 -5.84 -1.13
N CYS A 161 -13.85 -5.35 -0.70
CA CYS A 161 -12.62 -5.46 -1.48
C CYS A 161 -12.31 -6.92 -1.88
N GLN A 162 -12.68 -7.89 -1.04
CA GLN A 162 -12.44 -9.32 -1.30
C GLN A 162 -13.52 -9.98 -2.19
N LYS A 163 -14.68 -9.35 -2.38
CA LYS A 163 -15.85 -9.96 -3.04
C LYS A 163 -16.20 -9.34 -4.40
N GLU A 164 -15.82 -8.09 -4.65
CA GLU A 164 -16.25 -7.37 -5.85
C GLU A 164 -15.42 -7.78 -7.08
N CYS A 165 -16.02 -7.58 -8.26
CA CYS A 165 -15.36 -7.84 -9.55
C CYS A 165 -14.39 -6.69 -9.87
N GLU A 166 -13.31 -7.03 -10.57
CA GLU A 166 -12.26 -6.11 -11.03
C GLU A 166 -12.81 -4.73 -11.44
N GLY A 167 -12.37 -3.67 -10.75
CA GLY A 167 -12.63 -2.27 -11.12
C GLY A 167 -13.13 -1.36 -9.99
N ILE A 168 -13.82 -1.88 -8.98
CA ILE A 168 -14.32 -1.08 -7.83
C ILE A 168 -13.40 -1.21 -6.60
N ASP A 169 -12.64 -2.29 -6.51
CA ASP A 169 -11.87 -2.66 -5.32
C ASP A 169 -10.89 -1.58 -4.86
N TRP A 170 -10.21 -0.91 -5.78
CA TRP A 170 -9.27 0.17 -5.43
C TRP A 170 -9.99 1.37 -4.80
N ALA A 171 -11.20 1.70 -5.25
CA ALA A 171 -11.98 2.81 -4.69
C ALA A 171 -12.48 2.47 -3.28
N VAL A 172 -12.91 1.23 -3.07
CA VAL A 172 -13.29 0.71 -1.74
C VAL A 172 -12.08 0.67 -0.82
N LEU A 173 -10.93 0.20 -1.32
CA LEU A 173 -9.67 0.16 -0.58
C LEU A 173 -9.20 1.56 -0.18
N ARG A 174 -9.27 2.53 -1.09
CA ARG A 174 -8.96 3.94 -0.82
C ARG A 174 -9.87 4.49 0.28
N CYS A 175 -11.16 4.18 0.21
CA CYS A 175 -12.14 4.56 1.22
C CYS A 175 -11.85 3.92 2.59
N ALA A 176 -11.48 2.63 2.61
CA ALA A 176 -11.07 1.93 3.83
C ALA A 176 -9.81 2.58 4.43
N GLY A 177 -8.77 2.84 3.64
CA GLY A 177 -7.54 3.49 4.11
C GLY A 177 -7.80 4.90 4.70
N ALA A 178 -8.66 5.69 4.06
CA ALA A 178 -9.09 6.99 4.56
C ALA A 178 -9.88 6.87 5.89
N LEU A 179 -10.72 5.84 6.02
CA LEU A 179 -11.44 5.55 7.25
C LEU A 179 -10.46 5.20 8.39
N VAL A 180 -9.47 4.33 8.15
CA VAL A 180 -8.47 3.99 9.16
C VAL A 180 -7.70 5.23 9.61
N LYS A 181 -7.29 6.10 8.68
CA LYS A 181 -6.60 7.37 8.97
C LYS A 181 -7.42 8.25 9.90
N ILE A 182 -8.71 8.43 9.62
CA ILE A 182 -9.56 9.30 10.46
C ILE A 182 -9.90 8.65 11.81
N MET A 183 -10.05 7.32 11.86
CA MET A 183 -10.22 6.60 13.12
C MET A 183 -9.03 6.87 14.05
N GLN A 184 -7.81 6.88 13.52
CA GLN A 184 -6.61 7.18 14.31
C GLN A 184 -6.57 8.62 14.80
N GLN A 185 -6.86 9.59 13.93
CA GLN A 185 -6.87 11.00 14.28
C GLN A 185 -7.91 11.31 15.38
N GLU A 186 -9.05 10.62 15.35
CA GLU A 186 -10.15 10.76 16.32
C GLU A 186 -10.02 9.77 17.50
N ASN A 187 -8.90 9.05 17.63
CA ASN A 187 -8.62 8.06 18.68
C ASN A 187 -9.69 6.96 18.83
N VAL A 188 -10.32 6.57 17.73
CA VAL A 188 -11.27 5.46 17.69
C VAL A 188 -10.47 4.14 17.73
N PRO A 189 -10.69 3.28 18.73
CA PRO A 189 -9.91 2.05 18.88
C PRO A 189 -10.20 1.08 17.73
N LEU A 190 -9.14 0.38 17.30
CA LEU A 190 -9.22 -0.75 16.38
C LEU A 190 -8.79 -2.01 17.12
N THR A 191 -9.54 -3.09 16.94
CA THR A 191 -9.09 -4.40 17.44
C THR A 191 -7.87 -4.89 16.65
N ALA A 192 -7.04 -5.70 17.31
CA ALA A 192 -5.87 -6.31 16.67
C ALA A 192 -6.26 -7.20 15.48
N GLU A 193 -7.44 -7.81 15.52
CA GLU A 193 -7.96 -8.63 14.42
C GLU A 193 -8.22 -7.80 13.16
N VAL A 194 -8.95 -6.68 13.28
CA VAL A 194 -9.23 -5.80 12.14
C VAL A 194 -7.97 -5.13 11.62
N THR A 195 -7.06 -4.79 12.53
CA THR A 195 -5.76 -4.24 12.14
C THR A 195 -4.98 -5.22 11.28
N SER A 196 -4.94 -6.48 11.68
CA SER A 196 -4.30 -7.54 10.90
C SER A 196 -5.01 -7.77 9.57
N GLU A 197 -6.35 -7.71 9.53
CA GLU A 197 -7.16 -7.80 8.30
C GLU A 197 -6.84 -6.66 7.31
N VAL A 198 -6.65 -5.42 7.80
CA VAL A 198 -6.19 -4.28 6.97
C VAL A 198 -4.81 -4.59 6.37
N CYS A 199 -3.85 -5.06 7.19
CA CYS A 199 -2.51 -5.37 6.72
C CYS A 199 -2.50 -6.48 5.66
N CYS A 200 -3.25 -7.57 5.89
CA CYS A 200 -3.42 -8.65 4.91
C CYS A 200 -4.06 -8.15 3.62
N THR A 201 -5.06 -7.26 3.70
CA THR A 201 -5.68 -6.66 2.52
C THR A 201 -4.65 -5.83 1.74
N LEU A 202 -3.81 -5.04 2.40
CA LEU A 202 -2.76 -4.28 1.71
C LEU A 202 -1.71 -5.19 1.05
N VAL A 203 -1.36 -6.33 1.66
CA VAL A 203 -0.50 -7.35 1.03
C VAL A 203 -1.14 -7.88 -0.25
N GLU A 204 -2.39 -8.34 -0.17
CA GLU A 204 -3.11 -8.89 -1.31
C GLU A 204 -3.18 -7.89 -2.47
N PHE A 205 -3.52 -6.63 -2.16
CA PHE A 205 -3.67 -5.55 -3.13
C PHE A 205 -2.35 -4.96 -3.65
N SER A 206 -1.22 -5.36 -3.07
CA SER A 206 0.13 -5.03 -3.54
C SER A 206 0.74 -6.07 -4.48
N SER A 207 0.10 -7.24 -4.63
CA SER A 207 0.56 -8.30 -5.53
C SER A 207 0.60 -7.82 -6.98
N THR A 208 1.58 -8.30 -7.75
CA THR A 208 1.72 -8.07 -9.19
C THR A 208 0.49 -8.50 -9.99
N ASP A 209 -0.28 -9.47 -9.49
CA ASP A 209 -1.53 -9.95 -10.10
C ASP A 209 -2.68 -8.92 -10.05
N LYS A 210 -2.57 -7.90 -9.19
CA LYS A 210 -3.58 -6.83 -9.06
C LYS A 210 -3.28 -5.69 -10.01
N SER A 211 -4.28 -4.87 -10.37
CA SER A 211 -4.06 -3.74 -11.27
C SER A 211 -3.06 -2.71 -10.69
N SER A 212 -2.36 -1.99 -11.57
CA SER A 212 -1.48 -0.88 -11.17
C SER A 212 -2.20 0.18 -10.33
N THR A 213 -3.49 0.45 -10.62
CA THR A 213 -4.35 1.35 -9.85
C THR A 213 -4.56 0.86 -8.41
N CYS A 214 -4.74 -0.44 -8.19
CA CYS A 214 -4.78 -1.02 -6.84
C CYS A 214 -3.45 -0.81 -6.10
N ARG A 215 -2.32 -1.11 -6.75
CA ARG A 215 -0.98 -0.99 -6.15
C ARG A 215 -0.61 0.47 -5.84
N LEU A 216 -0.96 1.40 -6.74
CA LEU A 216 -0.88 2.85 -6.49
C LEU A 216 -1.74 3.27 -5.30
N THR A 217 -2.93 2.68 -5.14
CA THR A 217 -3.81 2.96 -4.00
C THR A 217 -3.16 2.49 -2.70
N VAL A 218 -2.57 1.29 -2.67
CA VAL A 218 -1.82 0.80 -1.51
C VAL A 218 -0.66 1.74 -1.18
N ALA A 219 0.12 2.18 -2.18
CA ALA A 219 1.22 3.11 -1.98
C ALA A 219 0.75 4.44 -1.36
N ASN A 220 -0.37 5.00 -1.85
CA ASN A 220 -0.98 6.20 -1.28
C ASN A 220 -1.44 5.99 0.16
N ILE A 221 -2.06 4.84 0.47
CA ILE A 221 -2.48 4.52 1.85
C ILE A 221 -1.27 4.50 2.79
N LEU A 222 -0.15 3.91 2.37
CA LEU A 222 1.08 3.88 3.18
C LEU A 222 1.69 5.28 3.37
N LEU A 223 1.69 6.11 2.33
CA LEU A 223 2.14 7.50 2.40
C LEU A 223 1.24 8.37 3.29
N ASP A 224 -0.06 8.15 3.23
CA ASP A 224 -1.02 8.85 4.07
C ASP A 224 -0.97 8.44 5.55
N ASN A 225 -0.35 7.29 5.82
CA ASN A 225 -0.31 6.66 7.14
C ASN A 225 1.11 6.25 7.54
N THR A 226 2.12 7.09 7.26
CA THR A 226 3.54 6.78 7.50
C THR A 226 3.86 6.35 8.94
N SER A 227 3.09 6.79 9.92
CA SER A 227 3.21 6.38 11.32
C SER A 227 3.02 4.88 11.56
N TRP A 228 2.38 4.13 10.65
CA TRP A 228 2.26 2.68 10.74
C TRP A 228 3.61 1.99 10.54
N LEU A 229 4.43 2.56 9.66
CA LEU A 229 5.77 2.06 9.33
C LEU A 229 6.81 2.49 10.37
N GLN A 230 6.56 3.56 11.12
CA GLN A 230 7.45 4.05 12.18
C GLN A 230 7.35 3.23 13.48
N GLY A 231 6.39 2.29 13.59
CA GLY A 231 6.21 1.48 14.79
C GLY A 231 5.72 2.27 16.01
N THR A 232 5.21 3.49 15.82
CA THR A 232 4.71 4.36 16.91
C THR A 232 3.26 4.04 17.28
N MET A 233 2.58 3.21 16.49
CA MET A 233 1.16 2.90 16.65
C MET A 233 0.96 1.68 17.54
N THR A 234 0.27 1.88 18.67
CA THR A 234 0.11 0.87 19.71
C THR A 234 -0.86 -0.26 19.36
N PHE A 235 -1.70 -0.09 18.34
CA PHE A 235 -2.64 -1.12 17.88
C PHE A 235 -2.04 -2.08 16.84
N LEU A 236 -0.86 -1.76 16.27
CA LEU A 236 -0.13 -2.64 15.35
C LEU A 236 0.80 -3.56 16.14
N SER A 237 0.78 -4.86 15.83
CA SER A 237 1.81 -5.78 16.31
C SER A 237 3.11 -5.59 15.52
N ALA A 238 4.24 -6.05 16.07
CA ALA A 238 5.51 -6.04 15.34
C ALA A 238 5.43 -6.84 14.03
N LEU A 239 4.61 -7.89 13.98
CA LEU A 239 4.36 -8.67 12.76
C LEU A 239 3.58 -7.86 11.71
N ASP A 240 2.59 -7.06 12.12
CA ASP A 240 1.85 -6.18 11.21
C ASP A 240 2.79 -5.11 10.62
N VAL A 241 3.67 -4.52 11.44
CA VAL A 241 4.67 -3.56 10.97
C VAL A 241 5.63 -4.21 9.96
N CYS A 242 6.14 -5.41 10.23
CA CYS A 242 6.95 -6.17 9.26
C CYS A 242 6.17 -6.46 7.97
N THR A 243 4.89 -6.81 8.07
CA THR A 243 4.02 -7.07 6.92
C THR A 243 3.88 -5.84 6.03
N LEU A 244 3.63 -4.66 6.62
CA LEU A 244 3.56 -3.41 5.88
C LEU A 244 4.90 -3.02 5.24
N TRP A 245 6.03 -3.27 5.92
CA TRP A 245 7.35 -3.04 5.33
C TRP A 245 7.65 -3.98 4.17
N THR A 246 7.20 -5.22 4.23
CA THR A 246 7.26 -6.12 3.08
C THR A 246 6.44 -5.57 1.91
N VAL A 247 5.24 -5.02 2.15
CA VAL A 247 4.46 -4.35 1.10
C VAL A 247 5.24 -3.20 0.47
N VAL A 248 5.94 -2.39 1.27
CA VAL A 248 6.81 -1.31 0.75
C VAL A 248 7.89 -1.89 -0.18
N MET A 249 8.54 -2.99 0.21
CA MET A 249 9.57 -3.63 -0.63
C MET A 249 8.97 -4.19 -1.94
N THR A 250 7.81 -4.85 -1.87
CA THR A 250 7.10 -5.33 -3.06
C THR A 250 6.78 -4.19 -4.03
N LEU A 251 6.30 -3.05 -3.52
CA LEU A 251 5.96 -1.88 -4.35
C LEU A 251 7.20 -1.15 -4.90
N LEU A 252 8.35 -1.24 -4.25
CA LEU A 252 9.61 -0.70 -4.76
C LEU A 252 10.15 -1.52 -5.94
N ASP A 253 9.79 -2.81 -6.00
CA ASP A 253 10.11 -3.74 -7.07
C ASP A 253 8.97 -3.90 -8.09
N ASP A 254 7.92 -3.06 -7.99
CA ASP A 254 6.77 -3.08 -8.90
C ASP A 254 7.21 -2.83 -10.35
N GLU A 255 6.58 -3.48 -11.32
CA GLU A 255 6.86 -3.26 -12.75
C GLU A 255 6.48 -1.85 -13.23
N CYS A 256 5.49 -1.22 -12.60
CA CYS A 256 5.01 0.13 -12.92
C CYS A 256 5.94 1.20 -12.31
N SER A 257 6.56 2.02 -13.17
CA SER A 257 7.45 3.11 -12.73
C SER A 257 6.77 4.10 -11.80
N HIS A 258 5.51 4.45 -12.06
CA HIS A 258 4.73 5.36 -11.22
C HIS A 258 4.54 4.83 -9.80
N VAL A 259 4.33 3.51 -9.63
CA VAL A 259 4.24 2.90 -8.29
C VAL A 259 5.58 3.00 -7.58
N ARG A 260 6.68 2.62 -8.25
CA ARG A 260 8.03 2.69 -7.69
C ARG A 260 8.41 4.11 -7.28
N GLU A 261 8.18 5.09 -8.14
CA GLU A 261 8.47 6.50 -7.87
C GLU A 261 7.65 7.04 -6.70
N LEU A 262 6.36 6.70 -6.66
CA LEU A 262 5.47 7.12 -5.58
C LEU A 262 5.94 6.58 -4.23
N ILE A 263 6.14 5.27 -4.12
CA ILE A 263 6.51 4.64 -2.85
C ILE A 263 7.93 5.05 -2.42
N SER A 264 8.83 5.35 -3.38
CA SER A 264 10.17 5.87 -3.11
C SER A 264 10.15 7.21 -2.35
N SER A 265 9.08 7.99 -2.48
CA SER A 265 8.92 9.25 -1.74
C SER A 265 8.84 9.04 -0.22
N LEU A 266 8.58 7.82 0.27
CA LEU A 266 8.70 7.49 1.71
C LEU A 266 10.09 7.83 2.27
N ALA A 267 11.15 7.68 1.47
CA ALA A 267 12.51 8.01 1.92
C ALA A 267 12.66 9.49 2.27
N MET A 268 11.93 10.38 1.60
CA MET A 268 11.86 11.79 1.95
C MET A 268 10.98 12.03 3.19
N HIS A 269 9.82 11.35 3.26
CA HIS A 269 8.89 11.49 4.40
C HIS A 269 9.53 11.05 5.73
N PHE A 270 10.40 10.04 5.69
CA PHE A 270 11.17 9.58 6.84
C PHE A 270 12.48 10.37 7.08
N GLY A 271 12.77 11.37 6.25
CA GLY A 271 13.97 12.19 6.38
C GLY A 271 15.27 11.45 6.06
N CYS A 272 15.22 10.31 5.38
CA CYS A 272 16.40 9.57 4.93
C CYS A 272 17.18 10.34 3.85
N THR A 273 16.48 11.18 3.08
CA THR A 273 17.05 12.07 2.06
C THR A 273 16.28 13.38 1.98
N LYS A 274 16.95 14.45 1.53
CA LYS A 274 16.33 15.77 1.31
C LYS A 274 15.71 15.93 -0.08
N PHE A 275 16.13 15.13 -1.03
CA PHE A 275 15.74 15.23 -2.44
C PHE A 275 15.17 13.90 -2.93
N PRO A 276 14.32 13.92 -3.97
CA PRO A 276 13.87 12.70 -4.63
C PRO A 276 15.07 11.86 -5.07
N VAL A 277 14.98 10.55 -4.85
CA VAL A 277 16.02 9.58 -5.22
C VAL A 277 15.42 8.52 -6.12
N MET A 278 16.25 7.89 -6.92
CA MET A 278 15.83 6.74 -7.74
C MET A 278 15.35 5.60 -6.84
N PRO A 279 14.40 4.76 -7.30
CA PRO A 279 13.84 3.68 -6.49
C PRO A 279 14.87 2.72 -5.88
N GLN A 280 15.94 2.40 -6.61
CA GLN A 280 17.04 1.57 -6.12
C GLN A 280 17.72 2.20 -4.90
N ARG A 281 17.95 3.52 -4.94
CA ARG A 281 18.53 4.24 -3.80
C ARG A 281 17.52 4.42 -2.66
N ALA A 282 16.24 4.60 -2.98
CA ALA A 282 15.18 4.64 -1.96
C ALA A 282 15.14 3.32 -1.18
N LYS A 283 15.26 2.18 -1.86
CA LYS A 283 15.30 0.84 -1.26
C LYS A 283 16.41 0.72 -0.21
N ASP A 284 17.65 1.08 -0.54
CA ASP A 284 18.77 1.08 0.41
C ASP A 284 18.42 1.84 1.70
N LEU A 285 17.97 3.09 1.52
CA LEU A 285 17.67 4.01 2.60
C LEU A 285 16.49 3.52 3.46
N LEU A 286 15.47 2.96 2.82
CA LEU A 286 14.27 2.46 3.49
C LEU A 286 14.53 1.16 4.25
N VAL A 287 15.37 0.26 3.74
CA VAL A 287 15.80 -0.94 4.49
C VAL A 287 16.66 -0.56 5.69
N GLU A 288 17.56 0.42 5.55
CA GLU A 288 18.32 0.95 6.69
C GLU A 288 17.40 1.58 7.76
N TYR A 289 16.41 2.37 7.32
CA TYR A 289 15.42 2.96 8.20
C TYR A 289 14.56 1.90 8.90
N PHE A 290 14.11 0.88 8.17
CA PHE A 290 13.40 -0.28 8.72
C PHE A 290 14.18 -0.93 9.85
N VAL A 291 15.47 -1.20 9.65
CA VAL A 291 16.33 -1.80 10.68
C VAL A 291 16.43 -0.90 11.90
N HIS A 292 16.57 0.41 11.70
CA HIS A 292 16.60 1.38 12.80
C HIS A 292 15.30 1.38 13.63
N VAL A 293 14.14 1.29 12.98
CA VAL A 293 12.85 1.23 13.67
C VAL A 293 12.66 -0.12 14.36
N MET A 294 12.77 -1.21 13.61
CA MET A 294 12.39 -2.54 14.09
C MET A 294 13.33 -3.07 15.16
N ILE A 295 14.61 -2.72 15.15
CA ILE A 295 15.51 -3.17 16.21
C ILE A 295 15.12 -2.64 17.59
N ASN A 296 14.51 -1.46 17.62
CA ASN A 296 14.03 -0.81 18.84
C ASN A 296 12.62 -1.29 19.22
N LEU A 297 11.80 -1.68 18.24
CA LEU A 297 10.45 -2.21 18.46
C LEU A 297 10.48 -3.70 18.86
N ASP A 298 11.08 -4.53 18.03
CA ASP A 298 11.23 -5.98 18.24
C ASP A 298 12.41 -6.52 17.40
N ALA A 299 13.55 -6.73 18.08
CA ALA A 299 14.78 -7.17 17.43
C ALA A 299 14.67 -8.56 16.79
N LEU A 300 13.84 -9.46 17.33
CA LEU A 300 13.62 -10.77 16.73
C LEU A 300 12.86 -10.60 15.41
N MET A 301 11.78 -9.82 15.40
CA MET A 301 11.00 -9.55 14.20
C MET A 301 11.80 -8.82 13.13
N CYS A 302 12.71 -7.92 13.52
CA CYS A 302 13.67 -7.29 12.61
C CYS A 302 14.50 -8.36 11.86
N VAL A 303 15.07 -9.33 12.57
CA VAL A 303 15.90 -10.38 11.98
C VAL A 303 15.06 -11.35 11.15
N VAL A 304 13.88 -11.74 11.64
CA VAL A 304 12.90 -12.58 10.92
C VAL A 304 12.56 -11.98 9.57
N CYS A 305 12.23 -10.69 9.52
CA CYS A 305 11.83 -10.01 8.29
C CYS A 305 13.00 -9.86 7.30
N LEU A 306 14.20 -9.53 7.79
CA LEU A 306 15.40 -9.53 6.94
C LEU A 306 15.68 -10.92 6.36
N VAL A 307 15.53 -11.99 7.15
CA VAL A 307 15.69 -13.37 6.67
C VAL A 307 14.63 -13.69 5.63
N ALA A 308 13.38 -13.28 5.84
CA ALA A 308 12.32 -13.44 4.85
C ALA A 308 12.70 -12.78 3.52
N TRP A 309 13.15 -11.52 3.54
CA TRP A 309 13.61 -10.81 2.35
C TRP A 309 14.86 -11.41 1.69
N CYS A 310 15.74 -12.05 2.47
CA CYS A 310 16.86 -12.79 1.91
C CYS A 310 16.43 -14.08 1.18
N LEU A 311 15.32 -14.69 1.62
CA LEU A 311 14.84 -15.99 1.16
C LEU A 311 13.66 -15.90 0.18
N MET A 312 13.05 -14.73 0.04
CA MET A 312 12.03 -14.49 -0.97
C MET A 312 12.62 -14.80 -2.34
N SER A 313 12.04 -15.78 -3.02
CA SER A 313 12.39 -16.03 -4.41
C SER A 313 11.98 -14.81 -5.21
N PRO A 314 12.88 -14.18 -5.99
CA PRO A 314 12.40 -13.36 -7.08
C PRO A 314 11.49 -14.27 -7.92
N GLY A 315 10.34 -13.74 -8.35
CA GLY A 315 9.45 -14.47 -9.26
C GLY A 315 10.25 -15.08 -10.39
N ASN A 316 9.82 -16.26 -10.84
CA ASN A 316 10.53 -17.17 -11.73
C ASN A 316 10.66 -16.64 -13.18
N ASP A 317 10.99 -15.36 -13.35
CA ASP A 317 11.21 -14.66 -14.62
C ASP A 317 12.67 -14.75 -15.10
N CYS A 318 13.51 -15.50 -14.40
CA CYS A 318 14.76 -15.99 -14.99
C CYS A 318 14.44 -17.13 -15.97
N ASP A 319 13.80 -16.78 -17.08
CA ASP A 319 13.88 -17.51 -18.35
C ASP A 319 15.31 -17.34 -18.90
N SER A 320 16.26 -17.86 -18.11
CA SER A 320 17.71 -17.87 -18.36
C SER A 320 18.08 -18.69 -19.60
N GLY A 321 17.10 -19.32 -20.26
CA GLY A 321 17.26 -20.05 -21.51
C GLY A 321 17.19 -19.21 -22.80
N LEU A 322 16.80 -17.93 -22.73
CA LEU A 322 16.67 -17.06 -23.93
C LEU A 322 17.68 -15.90 -24.00
N LEU A 323 18.53 -15.73 -22.98
CA LEU A 323 19.44 -14.59 -22.85
C LEU A 323 20.84 -14.77 -23.47
N GLU A 324 21.19 -15.95 -24.01
CA GLU A 324 22.56 -16.20 -24.47
C GLU A 324 22.94 -15.59 -25.83
N ASP A 325 22.03 -14.96 -26.58
CA ASP A 325 22.37 -14.47 -27.94
C ASP A 325 21.88 -13.05 -28.29
N ARG A 326 21.54 -12.22 -27.30
CA ARG A 326 21.24 -10.80 -27.55
C ARG A 326 22.51 -9.96 -27.41
N VAL A 327 23.04 -9.47 -28.53
CA VAL A 327 24.13 -8.48 -28.56
C VAL A 327 23.60 -7.18 -27.96
N PHE A 328 23.88 -6.93 -26.68
CA PHE A 328 23.49 -5.71 -26.00
C PHE A 328 24.10 -4.49 -26.67
N ASP A 329 23.29 -3.46 -26.93
CA ASP A 329 23.81 -2.14 -27.24
C ASP A 329 24.50 -1.58 -25.99
N LYS A 330 25.64 -0.89 -26.18
CA LYS A 330 26.50 -0.37 -25.09
C LYS A 330 25.77 0.52 -24.06
N GLY A 331 24.56 1.00 -24.38
CA GLY A 331 23.70 1.75 -23.47
C GLY A 331 22.87 0.86 -22.53
N GLU A 332 22.43 -0.31 -22.98
CA GLU A 332 21.62 -1.26 -22.20
C GLU A 332 22.46 -2.01 -21.16
N MET A 333 23.77 -2.15 -21.41
CA MET A 333 24.71 -2.80 -20.49
C MET A 333 24.84 -2.07 -19.13
N ASN A 334 24.47 -0.77 -19.07
CA ASN A 334 24.43 -0.01 -17.82
C ASN A 334 23.12 -0.16 -17.05
N GLU A 335 22.01 -0.49 -17.72
CA GLU A 335 20.72 -0.78 -17.03
C GLU A 335 20.74 -2.15 -16.36
N PHE A 336 21.46 -3.13 -16.93
CA PHE A 336 21.59 -4.48 -16.36
C PHE A 336 22.66 -4.59 -15.26
N ALA A 337 23.57 -3.61 -15.12
CA ALA A 337 24.71 -3.69 -14.21
C ALA A 337 24.45 -3.16 -12.78
N GLU A 338 23.29 -2.55 -12.49
CA GLU A 338 23.04 -1.91 -11.19
C GLU A 338 21.65 -2.22 -10.58
N THR A 339 21.16 -3.46 -10.73
CA THR A 339 19.94 -3.88 -10.02
C THR A 339 20.29 -4.33 -8.61
N VAL A 340 20.35 -3.37 -7.67
CA VAL A 340 20.38 -3.71 -6.23
C VAL A 340 19.06 -4.39 -5.87
N THR A 341 19.13 -5.68 -5.56
CA THR A 341 17.98 -6.47 -5.13
C THR A 341 17.70 -6.21 -3.63
N VAL A 342 16.44 -6.35 -3.21
CA VAL A 342 16.10 -6.29 -1.77
C VAL A 342 16.93 -7.31 -0.98
N THR A 343 17.18 -8.49 -1.58
CA THR A 343 18.02 -9.55 -1.03
C THR A 343 19.44 -9.08 -0.70
N GLU A 344 20.10 -8.34 -1.60
CA GLU A 344 21.46 -7.83 -1.37
C GLU A 344 21.53 -6.85 -0.19
N VAL A 345 20.60 -5.89 -0.15
CA VAL A 345 20.53 -4.88 0.93
C VAL A 345 20.19 -5.56 2.25
N ALA A 346 19.21 -6.47 2.25
CA ALA A 346 18.80 -7.21 3.44
C ALA A 346 19.94 -8.09 3.97
N CYS A 347 20.68 -8.77 3.10
CA CYS A 347 21.87 -9.54 3.47
C CYS A 347 22.95 -8.66 4.11
N GLY A 348 23.22 -7.49 3.53
CA GLY A 348 24.17 -6.51 4.07
C GLY A 348 23.79 -6.07 5.48
N GLN A 349 22.51 -5.72 5.70
CA GLN A 349 22.02 -5.32 7.02
C GLN A 349 21.98 -6.48 8.02
N LEU A 350 21.55 -7.67 7.60
CA LEU A 350 21.52 -8.86 8.43
C LEU A 350 22.93 -9.21 8.92
N LYS A 351 23.93 -9.15 8.03
CA LYS A 351 25.34 -9.32 8.39
C LYS A 351 25.77 -8.28 9.42
N ASN A 352 25.49 -7.00 9.18
CA ASN A 352 25.85 -5.92 10.11
C ASN A 352 25.20 -6.10 11.49
N LEU A 353 23.98 -6.62 11.55
CA LEU A 353 23.25 -6.89 12.79
C LEU A 353 23.83 -8.09 13.54
N LEU A 354 24.11 -9.19 12.86
CA LEU A 354 24.59 -10.44 13.46
C LEU A 354 26.07 -10.37 13.86
N CYS A 355 26.87 -9.51 13.21
CA CYS A 355 28.26 -9.25 13.60
C CYS A 355 28.39 -8.43 14.89
N ARG A 356 27.31 -7.84 15.42
CA ARG A 356 27.33 -7.21 16.74
C ARG A 356 27.22 -8.29 17.81
N GLU A 357 28.17 -8.28 18.74
CA GLU A 357 28.19 -9.19 19.89
C GLU A 357 26.79 -9.20 20.56
N ASP A 358 26.32 -10.39 20.96
CA ASP A 358 25.01 -10.70 21.58
C ASP A 358 23.80 -10.93 20.66
N ARG A 359 23.83 -10.56 19.37
CA ARG A 359 22.62 -10.70 18.51
C ARG A 359 22.44 -12.03 17.82
N THR A 360 23.47 -12.88 17.79
CA THR A 360 23.37 -14.23 17.21
C THR A 360 22.37 -15.13 17.95
N GLN A 361 22.08 -14.82 19.22
CA GLN A 361 21.08 -15.56 20.02
C GLN A 361 19.65 -15.41 19.47
N LEU A 362 19.37 -14.34 18.71
CA LEU A 362 18.07 -14.13 18.08
C LEU A 362 17.71 -15.25 17.09
N LEU A 363 18.72 -15.82 16.42
CA LEU A 363 18.51 -16.93 15.47
C LEU A 363 18.06 -18.21 16.18
N GLU A 364 18.46 -18.40 17.43
CA GLU A 364 18.10 -19.57 18.25
C GLU A 364 16.83 -19.34 19.09
N THR A 365 16.20 -18.17 18.96
CA THR A 365 14.98 -17.85 19.69
C THR A 365 13.78 -18.58 19.07
N HIS A 366 12.88 -19.06 19.92
CA HIS A 366 11.66 -19.75 19.49
C HIS A 366 10.73 -18.80 18.72
N LEU A 367 10.29 -19.22 17.54
CA LEU A 367 9.36 -18.46 16.70
C LEU A 367 7.90 -18.77 17.10
N PRO A 368 7.08 -17.74 17.39
CA PRO A 368 5.64 -17.93 17.58
C PRO A 368 4.98 -18.53 16.33
N GLY A 369 3.92 -19.34 16.49
CA GLY A 369 3.24 -20.01 15.37
C GLY A 369 2.84 -19.05 14.24
N LYS A 370 2.21 -17.92 14.56
CA LYS A 370 1.84 -16.89 13.59
C LYS A 370 3.03 -16.33 12.78
N VAL A 371 4.21 -16.22 13.41
CA VAL A 371 5.43 -15.74 12.75
C VAL A 371 5.97 -16.81 11.79
N LYS A 372 5.88 -18.09 12.18
CA LYS A 372 6.23 -19.20 11.28
C LYS A 372 5.31 -19.24 10.07
N ASP A 373 4.00 -19.12 10.28
CA ASP A 373 3.01 -19.12 9.21
C ASP A 373 3.25 -17.97 8.23
N TRP A 374 3.54 -16.77 8.75
CA TRP A 374 3.92 -15.62 7.94
C TRP A 374 5.22 -15.83 7.17
N LEU A 375 6.28 -16.35 7.81
CA LEU A 375 7.54 -16.68 7.14
C LEU A 375 7.36 -17.69 6.01
N LEU A 376 6.55 -18.73 6.26
CA LEU A 376 6.23 -19.75 5.28
C LEU A 376 5.49 -19.15 4.09
N HIS A 377 4.51 -18.29 4.34
CA HIS A 377 3.77 -17.59 3.28
C HIS A 377 4.70 -16.70 2.44
N MET A 378 5.56 -15.92 3.09
CA MET A 378 6.49 -15.01 2.41
C MET A 378 7.54 -15.73 1.57
N CYS A 379 8.03 -16.88 2.03
CA CYS A 379 9.15 -17.59 1.38
C CYS A 379 8.70 -18.72 0.45
N ARG A 380 7.39 -19.05 0.35
CA ARG A 380 6.92 -20.23 -0.40
C ARG A 380 5.65 -19.92 -1.21
N THR A 381 5.82 -19.34 -2.40
CA THR A 381 4.71 -19.09 -3.32
C THR A 381 4.27 -20.32 -4.12
N ASP A 382 5.15 -21.32 -4.37
CA ASP A 382 4.82 -22.43 -5.31
C ASP A 382 4.77 -23.86 -4.73
N MET A 383 5.01 -24.05 -3.43
CA MET A 383 5.02 -25.40 -2.84
C MET A 383 3.64 -25.82 -2.34
N SER A 384 2.71 -26.03 -3.27
CA SER A 384 1.47 -26.75 -2.97
C SER A 384 1.82 -28.16 -2.44
N THR A 385 1.24 -28.53 -1.30
CA THR A 385 1.35 -29.85 -0.64
C THR A 385 2.62 -30.14 0.18
N MET A 386 2.75 -29.54 1.37
CA MET A 386 3.64 -30.07 2.42
C MET A 386 3.02 -29.87 3.80
N SER A 387 2.17 -30.81 4.25
CA SER A 387 1.68 -30.85 5.64
C SER A 387 2.70 -31.44 6.64
N ASP A 388 3.95 -31.63 6.21
CA ASP A 388 4.97 -32.38 6.96
C ASP A 388 6.34 -31.65 6.97
N CYS A 389 6.31 -30.32 7.02
CA CYS A 389 7.48 -29.56 7.40
C CYS A 389 7.68 -29.76 8.91
N GLY A 390 8.61 -30.64 9.30
CA GLY A 390 8.99 -30.86 10.69
C GLY A 390 9.10 -29.54 11.43
N GLU A 391 8.53 -29.49 12.64
CA GLU A 391 8.33 -28.26 13.42
C GLU A 391 9.66 -27.50 13.57
N SER A 392 9.94 -26.54 12.68
CA SER A 392 11.07 -25.64 12.86
C SER A 392 10.68 -24.71 14.00
N HIS A 393 11.30 -24.87 15.16
CA HIS A 393 10.99 -24.11 16.37
C HIS A 393 11.75 -22.80 16.42
N THR A 394 12.92 -22.72 15.80
CA THR A 394 13.76 -21.50 15.77
C THR A 394 13.97 -20.98 14.35
N LEU A 395 14.42 -19.73 14.24
CA LEU A 395 14.77 -19.13 12.95
C LEU A 395 15.97 -19.82 12.30
N ALA A 396 16.94 -20.29 13.09
CA ALA A 396 18.08 -21.06 12.62
C ALA A 396 17.66 -22.39 11.99
N GLU A 397 16.69 -23.09 12.59
CA GLU A 397 16.11 -24.31 12.03
C GLU A 397 15.35 -24.02 10.73
N PHE A 398 14.58 -22.94 10.69
CA PHE A 398 13.88 -22.52 9.47
C PHE A 398 14.85 -22.25 8.32
N ILE A 399 15.95 -21.52 8.57
CA ILE A 399 16.99 -21.24 7.58
C ILE A 399 17.65 -22.54 7.10
N LYS A 400 17.99 -23.46 8.01
CA LYS A 400 18.57 -24.77 7.64
C LYS A 400 17.62 -25.62 6.81
N GLU A 401 16.33 -25.59 7.13
CA GLU A 401 15.33 -26.34 6.37
C GLU A 401 15.05 -25.70 5.00
N ALA A 402 15.07 -24.37 4.90
CA ALA A 402 15.01 -23.66 3.62
C ALA A 402 16.22 -24.04 2.74
N ASP A 403 17.43 -24.05 3.31
CA ASP A 403 18.67 -24.48 2.65
C ASP A 403 18.61 -25.96 2.20
N ARG A 404 18.07 -26.86 3.05
CA ARG A 404 17.90 -28.28 2.72
C ARG A 404 16.92 -28.52 1.57
N ARG A 405 15.85 -27.70 1.49
CA ARG A 405 14.78 -27.83 0.48
C ARG A 405 15.14 -27.16 -0.83
N ALA A 406 15.96 -26.12 -0.80
CA ALA A 406 16.58 -25.57 -1.98
C ALA A 406 17.58 -26.61 -2.54
N VAL A 407 17.10 -27.50 -3.42
CA VAL A 407 17.95 -27.93 -4.54
C VAL A 407 18.08 -26.69 -5.41
N PHE A 408 18.98 -25.82 -4.99
CA PHE A 408 19.34 -24.61 -5.70
C PHE A 408 19.49 -24.93 -7.18
N SER A 409 18.71 -24.26 -8.04
CA SER A 409 19.11 -24.14 -9.44
C SER A 409 20.53 -23.58 -9.40
N THR A 410 21.45 -24.27 -10.06
CA THR A 410 22.88 -23.95 -10.02
C THR A 410 23.22 -22.60 -10.65
N GLY A 411 22.23 -21.78 -11.05
CA GLY A 411 22.41 -20.43 -11.61
C GLY A 411 22.26 -19.30 -10.58
N ASP A 412 21.20 -19.32 -9.76
CA ASP A 412 20.85 -18.18 -8.89
C ASP A 412 21.38 -18.33 -7.45
N SER A 413 21.84 -19.53 -7.11
CA SER A 413 22.48 -19.83 -5.82
C SER A 413 23.91 -19.31 -5.68
N HIS A 414 24.48 -18.76 -6.76
CA HIS A 414 25.84 -18.26 -6.74
C HIS A 414 26.05 -17.07 -5.78
N PHE A 415 24.99 -16.40 -5.30
CA PHE A 415 25.14 -15.34 -4.29
C PHE A 415 25.08 -15.81 -2.83
N LEU A 416 24.36 -16.90 -2.53
CA LEU A 416 24.42 -17.56 -1.22
C LEU A 416 25.63 -18.52 -1.12
N CYS A 417 26.13 -19.04 -2.25
CA CYS A 417 27.17 -20.06 -2.28
C CYS A 417 28.52 -19.64 -2.91
N VAL A 418 28.65 -18.54 -3.66
CA VAL A 418 29.91 -18.16 -4.37
C VAL A 418 30.41 -16.75 -4.02
N ASN A 419 30.10 -16.26 -2.83
CA ASN A 419 30.97 -15.32 -2.15
C ASN A 419 31.97 -16.11 -1.29
N PRO A 420 33.29 -15.84 -1.29
CA PRO A 420 34.29 -16.45 -0.38
C PRO A 420 34.06 -16.11 1.13
N ARG A 421 32.83 -15.69 1.46
CA ARG A 421 32.23 -15.42 2.75
C ARG A 421 30.94 -16.24 2.92
N THR A 422 30.99 -17.52 2.58
CA THR A 422 30.19 -18.56 3.25
C THR A 422 30.51 -18.47 4.75
N GLU A 423 29.90 -17.50 5.41
CA GLU A 423 30.04 -17.19 6.84
C GLU A 423 28.69 -16.99 7.51
N ILE A 424 27.56 -16.83 6.82
CA ILE A 424 26.26 -16.71 7.53
C ILE A 424 25.86 -18.06 8.15
N LEU A 425 26.03 -19.17 7.44
CA LEU A 425 25.90 -20.53 8.01
C LEU A 425 27.14 -20.98 8.83
N THR A 426 28.27 -20.28 8.68
CA THR A 426 29.53 -20.60 9.36
C THR A 426 29.71 -19.82 10.65
N VAL A 427 29.02 -18.69 10.85
CA VAL A 427 28.85 -17.99 12.14
C VAL A 427 28.23 -18.94 13.16
N PHE A 428 27.36 -19.86 12.71
CA PHE A 428 26.85 -20.95 13.54
C PHE A 428 27.88 -22.05 13.85
N LYS A 429 28.89 -22.24 12.99
CA LYS A 429 29.99 -23.20 13.23
C LYS A 429 31.14 -22.58 14.04
N THR A 430 31.46 -21.30 13.86
CA THR A 430 32.59 -20.64 14.52
C THR A 430 32.36 -20.36 16.00
N LYS A 431 31.12 -20.21 16.48
CA LYS A 431 30.87 -20.10 17.93
C LYS A 431 31.12 -21.42 18.67
N LYS A 432 30.67 -22.56 18.12
CA LYS A 432 31.01 -23.90 18.66
C LYS A 432 32.50 -24.26 18.48
N LEU A 433 33.15 -23.76 17.43
CA LEU A 433 34.59 -23.94 17.24
C LEU A 433 35.41 -23.08 18.21
N MET A 434 35.00 -21.84 18.50
CA MET A 434 35.68 -20.99 19.47
C MET A 434 35.46 -21.47 20.92
N GLU A 435 34.27 -21.97 21.26
CA GLU A 435 34.00 -22.59 22.56
C GLU A 435 34.77 -23.92 22.73
N ALA A 436 34.95 -24.70 21.66
CA ALA A 436 35.80 -25.90 21.68
C ALA A 436 37.31 -25.58 21.75
N VAL A 437 37.75 -24.46 21.16
CA VAL A 437 39.15 -24.01 21.19
C VAL A 437 39.50 -23.30 22.50
N HIS A 438 38.54 -22.61 23.15
CA HIS A 438 38.76 -21.95 24.44
C HIS A 438 38.46 -22.86 25.66
N GLY A 439 37.63 -23.90 25.50
CA GLY A 439 37.47 -24.98 26.49
C GLY A 439 38.66 -25.96 26.54
N SER A 440 39.53 -25.96 25.52
CA SER A 440 40.70 -26.83 25.41
C SER A 440 42.00 -26.24 26.01
N LEU A 441 41.99 -24.99 26.49
CA LEU A 441 43.18 -24.32 27.06
C LEU A 441 43.12 -24.15 28.58
N GLY A 442 42.14 -24.77 29.24
CA GLY A 442 42.00 -24.81 30.70
C GLY A 442 42.31 -26.17 31.33
N SER A 443 43.34 -26.89 30.87
CA SER A 443 43.98 -27.93 31.69
C SER A 443 45.39 -28.25 31.18
N LYS A 444 46.36 -27.54 31.73
CA LYS A 444 47.65 -28.09 32.17
C LYS A 444 48.35 -27.10 33.07
#